data_AF-K2AJ17-F1
#
_entry.id   AF-K2AJ17-F1
#
_cell.length_a   1.000
_cell.length_b   1.000
_cell.length_c   1.000
_cell.angle_alpha   90.00
_cell.angle_beta   90.00
_cell.angle_gamma   90.00
#
_symmetry.space_group_name_H-M   'P 1'
#
loop_
_entity.id
_entity.type
_entity.pdbx_description
1 polymer ?
#
loop_
_entity_poly.entity_id
_entity_poly.type
_entity_poly.pdbx_seq_one_letter_code
_entity_poly.pdbx_strand_id
1 'polypeptide(L)'
;MLQKIIQVGNSLAVVLPKPFTKLANFKVGDYVSMETNEHIHAIYIRPKQYEDQPGFTPEFKIWLDDIASKEKDTIQALARV
;
A
#
# COMPACT_ATOMS: atom_id res chain seq x y z
N MET A 1 -2.88 6.77 -21.31
CA MET A 1 -2.80 8.25 -21.31
C MET A 1 -1.41 8.62 -20.85
N LEU A 2 -0.65 9.37 -21.64
CA LEU A 2 0.70 9.82 -21.28
C LEU A 2 0.59 11.15 -20.52
N GLN A 3 1.33 11.29 -19.42
CA GLN A 3 1.47 12.55 -18.68
C GLN A 3 2.95 12.86 -18.53
N LYS A 4 3.30 14.15 -18.53
CA LYS A 4 4.67 14.61 -18.34
C LYS A 4 4.91 14.95 -16.87
N ILE A 5 6.08 14.61 -16.35
CA ILE A 5 6.56 15.09 -15.06
C ILE A 5 6.99 16.55 -15.22
N ILE A 6 6.47 17.43 -14.36
CA ILE A 6 6.77 18.87 -14.35
C ILE A 6 7.52 19.26 -13.07
N GLN A 7 8.35 20.30 -13.17
CA GLN A 7 9.01 20.91 -12.01
C GLN A 7 8.04 21.85 -11.29
N VAL A 8 7.91 21.69 -9.98
CA VAL A 8 7.12 22.57 -9.11
C VAL A 8 8.00 22.96 -7.92
N GLY A 9 8.54 24.19 -7.94
CA GLY A 9 9.50 24.64 -6.94
C GLY A 9 10.76 23.76 -6.93
N ASN A 10 11.05 23.13 -5.78
CA ASN A 10 12.16 22.18 -5.60
C ASN A 10 11.71 20.71 -5.67
N SER A 11 10.60 20.43 -6.34
CA SER A 11 10.01 19.09 -6.41
C SER A 11 9.49 18.77 -7.81
N LEU A 12 9.18 17.50 -8.03
CA LEU A 12 8.58 17.00 -9.25
C LEU A 12 7.12 16.66 -9.01
N ALA A 13 6.27 16.92 -9.99
CA ALA A 13 4.84 16.62 -9.93
C ALA A 13 4.33 16.00 -11.24
N VAL A 14 3.25 15.23 -11.13
CA VAL A 14 2.48 14.73 -12.28
C VAL A 14 1.05 15.21 -12.12
N VAL A 15 0.45 15.67 -13.21
CA VAL A 15 -0.95 16.07 -13.21
C VAL A 15 -1.84 14.83 -13.27
N LEU A 16 -2.63 14.62 -12.22
CA LEU A 16 -3.60 13.53 -12.18
C LEU A 16 -4.89 13.92 -12.89
N PRO A 17 -5.37 13.16 -13.89
CA PRO A 17 -6.62 13.46 -14.56
C PRO A 17 -7.82 13.34 -13.59
N LYS A 18 -8.86 14.16 -13.81
CA LYS A 18 -10.09 14.16 -12.98
C LYS A 18 -10.73 12.77 -12.75
N PRO A 19 -10.76 11.85 -13.72
CA PRO A 19 -11.30 10.51 -13.47
C PRO A 19 -10.52 9.72 -12.42
N PHE A 20 -9.20 9.81 -12.42
CA PHE A 20 -8.33 9.08 -11.49
C PHE A 20 -8.47 9.60 -10.06
N THR A 21 -8.52 10.93 -9.90
CA THR A 21 -8.74 11.55 -8.60
C THR A 21 -10.11 11.21 -8.02
N LYS A 22 -11.15 11.10 -8.86
CA LYS A 22 -12.48 10.63 -8.41
C LYS A 22 -12.47 9.16 -7.98
N LEU A 23 -11.88 8.27 -8.77
CA LEU A 23 -11.84 6.84 -8.48
C LEU A 23 -11.02 6.52 -7.22
N ALA A 24 -9.89 7.20 -7.05
CA ALA A 24 -9.03 7.04 -5.87
C ALA A 24 -9.45 7.92 -4.68
N ASN A 25 -10.56 8.66 -4.81
CA ASN A 25 -11.07 9.60 -3.80
C ASN A 25 -10.02 10.63 -3.31
N PHE A 26 -9.15 11.10 -4.21
CA PHE A 26 -8.20 12.17 -3.94
C PHE A 26 -8.85 13.53 -4.07
N LYS A 27 -8.60 14.40 -3.09
CA LYS A 27 -9.00 15.81 -3.08
C LYS A 27 -7.79 16.70 -2.87
N VAL A 28 -7.93 17.96 -3.29
CA VAL A 28 -6.92 18.99 -3.05
C VAL A 28 -6.78 19.19 -1.54
N GLY A 29 -5.55 19.10 -1.03
CA GLY A 29 -5.25 19.22 0.40
C GLY A 29 -5.19 17.90 1.16
N ASP A 30 -5.49 16.77 0.52
CA ASP A 30 -5.36 15.46 1.15
C ASP A 30 -3.88 15.11 1.42
N TYR A 31 -3.63 14.49 2.57
CA TYR A 31 -2.36 13.84 2.83
C TYR A 31 -2.32 12.46 2.17
N VAL A 32 -1.24 12.19 1.45
CA VAL A 32 -1.02 10.93 0.76
C VAL A 32 0.27 10.28 1.22
N SER A 33 0.27 8.95 1.24
CA SER A 33 1.45 8.12 1.40
C SER A 33 1.99 7.73 0.02
N MET A 34 3.31 7.64 -0.08
CA MET A 34 4.03 7.34 -1.31
C MET A 34 5.00 6.19 -1.09
N GLU A 35 4.87 5.14 -1.90
CA GLU A 35 5.76 3.97 -1.89
C GLU A 35 6.38 3.79 -3.28
N THR A 36 7.66 3.44 -3.33
CA THR A 36 8.36 3.14 -4.58
C THR A 36 8.57 1.64 -4.75
N ASN A 37 8.33 1.13 -5.95
CA ASN A 37 8.73 -0.21 -6.33
C ASN A 37 9.82 -0.12 -7.41
N GLU A 38 11.05 -0.42 -7.00
CA GLU A 38 12.26 -0.30 -7.82
C GLU A 38 12.29 -1.31 -8.97
N HIS A 39 11.69 -2.49 -8.80
CA HIS A 39 11.72 -3.56 -9.80
C HIS A 39 10.92 -3.23 -11.07
N ILE A 40 9.87 -2.44 -10.92
CA ILE A 40 9.00 -2.04 -12.05
C ILE A 40 9.03 -0.53 -12.31
N HIS A 41 9.92 0.20 -11.63
CA HIS A 41 10.02 1.66 -11.70
C HIS A 41 8.68 2.37 -11.50
N ALA A 42 7.91 1.93 -10.51
CA ALA A 42 6.59 2.48 -10.21
C ALA A 42 6.56 3.24 -8.88
N ILE A 43 5.72 4.27 -8.81
CA ILE A 43 5.38 4.99 -7.59
C ILE A 43 3.90 4.74 -7.31
N TYR A 44 3.61 4.25 -6.12
CA TYR A 44 2.24 4.07 -5.62
C TYR A 44 1.90 5.23 -4.70
N ILE A 45 0.72 5.81 -4.92
CA ILE A 45 0.19 6.91 -4.10
C ILE A 45 -1.11 6.40 -3.51
N ARG A 46 -1.25 6.49 -2.18
CA ARG A 46 -2.44 6.05 -1.45
C ARG A 46 -2.90 7.14 -0.47
N PRO A 47 -4.20 7.34 -0.24
CA PRO A 47 -4.67 8.26 0.79
C PRO A 47 -4.22 7.78 2.18
N LYS A 48 -3.79 8.69 3.04
CA LYS A 48 -3.30 8.35 4.40
C LYS A 48 -4.31 7.56 5.23
N GLN A 49 -5.61 7.76 5.00
CA GLN A 49 -6.69 7.04 5.69
C GLN A 49 -6.68 5.52 5.46
N TYR A 50 -5.94 5.02 4.47
CA TYR A 50 -5.78 3.59 4.20
C TYR A 50 -4.58 2.95 4.91
N GLU A 51 -3.79 3.70 5.69
CA GLU A 51 -2.63 3.15 6.41
C GLU A 51 -2.99 2.42 7.72
N ASP A 52 -4.21 2.62 8.25
CA ASP A 52 -4.56 2.16 9.61
C ASP A 52 -5.29 0.81 9.70
N GLN A 53 -5.27 -0.01 8.65
CA GLN A 53 -5.68 -1.40 8.79
C GLN A 53 -4.48 -2.31 8.49
N PRO A 54 -3.88 -2.96 9.51
CA PRO A 54 -2.96 -4.05 9.23
C PRO A 54 -3.70 -5.01 8.30
N GLY A 55 -3.10 -5.29 7.14
CA GLY A 55 -3.70 -5.95 5.98
C GLY A 55 -4.09 -7.41 6.18
N PHE A 56 -4.58 -7.75 7.35
CA PHE A 56 -5.17 -9.03 7.68
C PHE A 56 -6.66 -8.88 7.52
N THR A 57 -7.18 -9.40 6.40
CA THR A 57 -8.62 -9.62 6.33
C THR A 57 -9.04 -10.54 7.48
N PRO A 58 -10.27 -10.45 7.99
CA PRO A 58 -10.75 -11.36 9.03
C PRO A 58 -10.55 -12.83 8.65
N GLU A 59 -10.69 -13.17 7.36
CA GLU A 59 -10.43 -14.51 6.85
C GLU A 59 -8.95 -14.90 6.97
N PHE A 60 -8.04 -13.98 6.67
CA PHE A 60 -6.60 -14.24 6.82
C PHE A 60 -6.22 -14.47 8.28
N LYS A 61 -6.79 -13.69 9.21
CA LYS A 61 -6.54 -13.89 10.64
C LYS A 61 -7.07 -15.24 11.12
N ILE A 62 -8.27 -15.62 10.72
CA ILE A 62 -8.86 -16.92 11.07
C ILE A 62 -8.03 -18.07 10.50
N TRP A 63 -7.59 -17.96 9.25
CA TRP A 63 -6.70 -18.94 8.64
C TRP A 63 -5.34 -19.01 9.36
N LEU A 64 -4.76 -17.86 9.70
CA LEU A 64 -3.49 -17.80 10.41
C LEU A 64 -3.59 -18.41 11.80
N ASP A 65 -4.67 -18.13 12.54
CA ASP A 65 -4.94 -18.70 13.86
C ASP A 65 -5.14 -20.23 13.78
N ASP A 66 -5.81 -20.73 12.74
CA ASP A 66 -6.00 -22.17 12.50
C ASP A 66 -4.67 -22.88 12.20
N ILE A 67 -3.85 -22.30 11.33
CA ILE A 67 -2.51 -22.83 11.00
C ILE A 67 -1.58 -22.75 12.21
N ALA A 68 -1.57 -21.63 12.93
CA ALA A 68 -0.75 -21.44 14.12
C ALA A 68 -1.12 -22.44 15.23
N SER A 69 -2.38 -22.85 15.31
CA SER A 69 -2.86 -23.87 16.24
C SER A 69 -2.47 -25.29 15.81
N LYS A 70 -2.68 -25.65 14.54
CA LYS A 70 -2.43 -27.00 14.00
C LYS A 70 -0.95 -27.33 13.92
N GLU A 71 -0.14 -26.37 13.49
CA GLU A 71 1.29 -26.57 13.23
C GLU A 71 2.17 -25.94 14.32
N LYS A 72 1.60 -25.73 15.52
CA LYS A 72 2.26 -25.03 16.62
C LYS A 72 3.67 -25.57 16.91
N ASP A 73 3.80 -26.89 16.99
CA ASP A 73 5.06 -27.55 17.32
C ASP A 73 6.08 -27.42 16.18
N THR A 74 5.63 -27.55 14.93
CA THR A 74 6.44 -27.35 13.72
C THR A 74 6.94 -25.92 13.62
N ILE A 75 6.05 -24.94 13.82
CA ILE A 75 6.39 -23.51 13.81
C ILE A 75 7.37 -23.18 14.94
N GLN A 76 7.18 -23.74 16.14
CA GLN A 76 8.12 -23.57 17.25
C GLN A 76 9.49 -24.19 16.97
N ALA A 77 9.54 -25.33 16.29
CA ALA A 77 10.79 -25.95 15.89
C ALA A 77 11.54 -25.10 14.86
N LEU A 78 10.83 -24.49 13.91
CA LEU A 78 11.40 -23.59 12.91
C LEU A 78 11.86 -22.24 13.50
N ALA A 79 11.15 -21.72 14.49
CA ALA A 79 11.51 -20.46 15.16
C ALA A 79 12.69 -20.57 16.13
N ARG A 80 13.17 -21.80 16.40
CA ARG A 80 14.37 -22.06 17.20
C ARG A 80 15.66 -22.13 16.37
N VAL A 81 15.60 -21.79 15.08
CA VAL A 81 16.76 -21.63 14.19
C VAL A 81 17.30 -20.21 14.26
#